data_AF-A0A1W9SLY8-F1
#
_entry.id   AF-A0A1W9SLY8-F1
#
_cell.length_a   1.000
_cell.length_b   1.000
_cell.length_c   1.000
_cell.angle_alpha   90.00
_cell.angle_beta   90.00
_cell.angle_gamma   90.00
#
_symmetry.space_group_name_H-M   'P 1'
#
loop_
_entity.id
_entity.type
_entity.pdbx_description
1 polymer ?
#
loop_
_entity_poly.entity_id
_entity_poly.type
_entity_poly.pdbx_seq_one_letter_code
_entity_poly.pdbx_strand_id
1 'polypeptide(L)'
;MKFFNRDLSWLTFNYRVLEEARDKSLPIYERIKFLAIFSSNLDEFYKVRISNYKNLISLSRKNQKKLKFSPNEILKKIKKIVIEQQKEFGEIFRNDILTELEKNKIILLNNKSDINDFHKKFIIQFFSLEVLPYIQAVLLDKNNILQFLQDKSIYIVVKLFKKLKKNQKKIKKIFYASIKIPSDNIPRFIKLPKKDNNFYIIFLDDIIKLNLNILFPGFNILEFYSIKLSRDADFSLEEEYKGNLLEKIKKAVAKRKVGLPCRFLYDEKMPEFFLKELKLVFRISDTDLIEGGTYHNFSDLFYFPNPLSPKLELENLKQIRHYELDKFSSIFKAIKKNEYFKNNSI
;
A
#
# COMPACT_ATOMS: atom_id res chain seq x y z
N MET A 1 -29.13 21.93 15.09
CA MET A 1 -28.30 20.74 15.33
C MET A 1 -26.91 20.93 14.71
N LYS A 2 -25.84 20.75 15.48
CA LYS A 2 -24.47 20.68 14.95
C LYS A 2 -24.28 19.26 14.40
N PHE A 3 -24.24 19.11 13.07
CA PHE A 3 -23.91 17.85 12.43
C PHE A 3 -22.39 17.67 12.39
N PHE A 4 -21.89 16.47 12.71
CA PHE A 4 -20.48 16.14 12.51
C PHE A 4 -20.18 16.03 11.02
N ASN A 5 -18.97 16.43 10.61
CA ASN A 5 -18.53 16.17 9.25
C ASN A 5 -18.42 14.66 9.02
N ARG A 6 -19.06 14.16 7.96
CA ARG A 6 -19.13 12.73 7.63
C ARG A 6 -17.75 12.09 7.51
N ASP A 7 -16.80 12.76 6.87
CA ASP A 7 -15.49 12.17 6.56
C ASP A 7 -14.59 12.17 7.81
N LEU A 8 -14.74 13.16 8.71
CA LEU A 8 -14.11 13.12 10.04
C LEU A 8 -14.71 12.02 10.93
N SER A 9 -16.04 11.82 10.87
CA SER A 9 -16.71 10.72 11.56
C SER A 9 -16.22 9.36 11.02
N TRP A 10 -16.05 9.25 9.70
CA TRP A 10 -15.50 8.04 9.07
C TRP A 10 -14.07 7.74 9.56
N LEU A 11 -13.20 8.74 9.72
CA LEU A 11 -11.87 8.53 10.29
C LEU A 11 -11.91 8.06 11.74
N THR A 12 -12.95 8.45 12.49
CA THR A 12 -13.17 7.97 13.86
C THR A 12 -13.65 6.52 13.87
N PHE A 13 -14.51 6.13 12.91
CA PHE A 13 -14.87 4.73 12.69
C PHE A 13 -13.63 3.89 12.34
N ASN A 14 -12.81 4.34 11.39
CA ASN A 14 -11.61 3.59 11.02
C ASN A 14 -10.61 3.50 12.18
N TYR A 15 -10.56 4.51 13.06
CA TYR A 15 -9.78 4.44 14.29
C TYR A 15 -10.23 3.31 15.23
N ARG A 16 -11.53 3.01 15.34
CA ARG A 16 -12.01 1.86 16.12
C ARG A 16 -11.45 0.53 15.59
N VAL A 17 -11.30 0.41 14.27
CA VAL A 17 -10.64 -0.76 13.64
C VAL A 17 -9.16 -0.86 14.09
N LEU A 18 -8.48 0.28 14.25
CA LEU A 18 -7.11 0.30 14.75
C LEU A 18 -7.03 -0.12 16.23
N GLU A 19 -8.04 0.22 17.04
CA GLU A 19 -8.11 -0.20 18.44
C GLU A 19 -8.24 -1.71 18.58
N GLU A 20 -8.96 -2.40 17.69
CA GLU A 20 -9.02 -3.87 17.66
C GLU A 20 -7.62 -4.50 17.44
N ALA A 21 -6.75 -3.85 16.67
CA ALA A 21 -5.36 -4.31 16.52
C ALA A 21 -4.53 -4.19 17.81
N ARG A 22 -4.98 -3.38 18.78
CA ARG A 22 -4.35 -3.24 20.10
C ARG A 22 -4.91 -4.21 21.14
N ASP A 23 -6.09 -4.78 20.90
CA ASP A 23 -6.73 -5.64 21.88
C ASP A 23 -5.96 -6.96 22.03
N LYS A 24 -5.30 -7.12 23.19
CA LYS A 24 -4.51 -8.31 23.54
C LYS A 24 -5.38 -9.52 23.90
N SER A 25 -6.70 -9.36 23.99
CA SER A 25 -7.64 -10.48 24.13
C SER A 25 -7.75 -11.29 22.83
N LEU A 26 -7.45 -10.65 21.69
CA LEU A 26 -7.49 -11.28 20.38
C LEU A 26 -6.18 -12.02 20.07
N PRO A 27 -6.25 -13.17 19.37
CA PRO A 27 -5.07 -13.80 18.81
C PRO A 27 -4.31 -12.86 17.87
N ILE A 28 -2.97 -12.93 17.88
CA ILE A 28 -2.11 -12.00 17.13
C ILE A 28 -2.44 -11.91 15.64
N TYR A 29 -2.85 -13.02 15.00
CA TYR A 29 -3.18 -12.98 13.57
C TYR A 29 -4.49 -12.25 13.28
N GLU A 30 -5.42 -12.14 14.23
CA GLU A 30 -6.58 -11.27 14.07
C GLU A 30 -6.20 -9.80 14.18
N ARG A 31 -5.31 -9.48 15.12
CA ARG A 31 -4.79 -8.11 15.26
C ARG A 31 -4.01 -7.67 14.02
N ILE A 32 -3.25 -8.58 13.41
CA ILE A 32 -2.59 -8.36 12.11
C ILE A 32 -3.63 -8.11 11.00
N LYS A 33 -4.74 -8.86 10.97
CA LYS A 33 -5.85 -8.59 10.03
C LYS A 33 -6.48 -7.23 10.28
N PHE A 34 -6.67 -6.81 11.53
CA PHE A 34 -7.19 -5.47 11.83
C PHE A 34 -6.28 -4.35 11.35
N LEU A 35 -4.95 -4.51 11.45
CA LEU A 35 -4.00 -3.60 10.79
C LEU A 35 -4.17 -3.59 9.26
N ALA A 36 -4.38 -4.76 8.65
CA ALA A 36 -4.64 -4.87 7.21
C ALA A 36 -5.95 -4.16 6.81
N ILE A 37 -7.04 -4.36 7.56
CA ILE A 37 -8.34 -3.72 7.36
C ILE A 37 -8.21 -2.20 7.48
N PHE A 38 -7.58 -1.72 8.56
CA PHE A 38 -7.34 -0.29 8.77
C PHE A 38 -6.61 0.35 7.58
N SER A 39 -5.53 -0.29 7.11
CA SER A 39 -4.75 0.20 5.97
C SER A 39 -5.55 0.18 4.67
N SER A 40 -6.33 -0.87 4.43
CA SER A 40 -7.16 -1.02 3.23
C SER A 40 -8.27 0.04 3.19
N ASN A 41 -8.96 0.23 4.31
CA ASN A 41 -10.00 1.24 4.46
C ASN A 41 -9.44 2.64 4.24
N LEU A 42 -8.29 2.96 4.82
CA LEU A 42 -7.66 4.26 4.69
C LEU A 42 -7.27 4.55 3.22
N ASP A 43 -6.76 3.55 2.51
CA ASP A 43 -6.45 3.67 1.08
C ASP A 43 -7.69 3.99 0.25
N GLU A 44 -8.81 3.32 0.51
CA GLU A 44 -10.08 3.58 -0.17
C GLU A 44 -10.63 4.98 0.17
N PHE A 45 -10.52 5.40 1.43
CA PHE A 45 -10.88 6.75 1.84
C PHE A 45 -10.07 7.81 1.09
N TYR A 46 -8.75 7.63 0.95
CA TYR A 46 -7.92 8.54 0.16
C TYR A 46 -8.35 8.59 -1.29
N LYS A 47 -8.66 7.44 -1.89
CA LYS A 47 -9.03 7.33 -3.29
C LYS A 47 -10.35 8.05 -3.61
N VAL A 48 -11.36 7.87 -2.75
CA VAL A 48 -12.71 8.40 -3.01
C VAL A 48 -12.88 9.81 -2.42
N ARG A 49 -12.44 10.06 -1.18
CA ARG A 49 -12.80 11.29 -0.46
C ARG A 49 -11.87 12.45 -0.77
N ILE A 50 -10.56 12.22 -0.87
CA ILE A 50 -9.61 13.30 -1.12
C ILE A 50 -9.76 13.87 -2.53
N SER A 51 -10.03 13.00 -3.52
CA SER A 51 -10.33 13.41 -4.89
C SER A 51 -11.52 14.38 -4.94
N ASN A 52 -12.60 14.07 -4.22
CA ASN A 52 -13.77 14.94 -4.11
C ASN A 52 -13.43 16.32 -3.52
N TYR A 53 -12.63 16.37 -2.45
CA TYR A 53 -12.21 17.65 -1.88
C TYR A 53 -11.32 18.46 -2.84
N LYS A 54 -10.42 17.80 -3.59
CA LYS A 54 -9.61 18.48 -4.61
C LYS A 54 -10.47 19.08 -5.71
N ASN A 55 -11.48 18.35 -6.18
CA ASN A 55 -12.44 18.86 -7.17
C ASN A 55 -13.20 20.09 -6.65
N LEU A 56 -13.60 20.09 -5.36
CA LEU A 56 -14.23 21.26 -4.75
C LEU A 56 -13.27 22.48 -4.66
N ILE A 57 -11.97 22.24 -4.46
CA ILE A 57 -10.94 23.29 -4.40
C ILE A 57 -10.61 23.84 -5.80
N SER A 58 -10.73 23.04 -6.85
CA SER A 58 -10.53 23.52 -8.23
C SER A 58 -11.72 24.30 -8.79
N LEU A 59 -12.86 24.34 -8.10
CA LEU A 59 -14.02 25.15 -8.51
C LEU A 59 -13.66 26.64 -8.56
N SER A 60 -14.38 27.40 -9.40
CA SER A 60 -14.26 28.85 -9.43
C SER A 60 -14.57 29.48 -8.07
N ARG A 61 -13.94 30.62 -7.74
CA ARG A 61 -14.15 31.33 -6.46
C ARG A 61 -15.63 31.62 -6.17
N LYS A 62 -16.43 31.91 -7.20
CA LYS A 62 -17.89 32.13 -7.09
C LYS A 62 -18.61 30.89 -6.60
N ASN A 63 -18.23 29.70 -7.08
CA ASN A 63 -18.82 28.43 -6.68
C ASN A 63 -18.32 27.99 -5.31
N GLN A 64 -17.05 28.24 -4.97
CA GLN A 64 -16.51 27.98 -3.62
C GLN A 64 -17.25 28.78 -2.54
N LYS A 65 -17.58 30.06 -2.80
CA LYS A 65 -18.36 30.91 -1.86
C LYS A 65 -19.77 30.38 -1.55
N LYS A 66 -20.31 29.49 -2.38
CA LYS A 66 -21.61 28.83 -2.13
C LYS A 66 -21.50 27.63 -1.18
N LEU A 67 -20.29 27.13 -0.95
CA LEU A 67 -20.07 26.03 0.00
C LEU A 67 -20.27 26.54 1.42
N LYS A 68 -21.00 25.77 2.24
CA LYS A 68 -21.21 26.07 3.67
C LYS A 68 -20.01 25.71 4.54
N PHE A 69 -18.91 25.26 3.94
CA PHE A 69 -17.70 24.81 4.62
C PHE A 69 -16.47 25.09 3.75
N SER A 70 -15.28 25.10 4.36
CA SER A 70 -14.00 25.23 3.65
C SER A 70 -13.39 23.85 3.37
N PRO A 71 -13.32 23.40 2.10
CA PRO A 71 -12.66 22.14 1.72
C PRO A 71 -11.20 22.05 2.22
N ASN A 72 -10.47 23.16 2.13
CA ASN A 72 -9.07 23.23 2.56
C ASN A 72 -8.90 22.99 4.06
N GLU A 73 -9.80 23.53 4.89
CA GLU A 73 -9.75 23.31 6.34
C GLU A 73 -10.07 21.86 6.70
N ILE A 74 -11.02 21.23 6.01
CA ILE A 74 -11.35 19.83 6.22
C ILE A 74 -10.18 18.94 5.81
N LEU A 75 -9.56 19.18 4.65
CA LEU A 75 -8.36 18.44 4.22
C LEU A 75 -7.21 18.57 5.21
N LYS A 76 -6.98 19.76 5.77
CA LYS A 76 -5.97 19.96 6.83
C LYS A 76 -6.28 19.14 8.08
N LYS A 77 -7.55 19.11 8.52
CA LYS A 77 -7.99 18.29 9.66
C LYS A 77 -7.83 16.79 9.38
N ILE A 78 -8.24 16.34 8.20
CA ILE A 78 -8.06 14.96 7.75
C ILE A 78 -6.57 14.57 7.78
N LYS A 79 -5.70 15.38 7.16
CA LYS A 79 -4.25 15.12 7.11
C LYS A 79 -3.67 15.00 8.53
N LYS A 80 -4.06 15.90 9.44
CA LYS A 80 -3.62 15.84 10.85
C LYS A 80 -4.02 14.53 11.52
N ILE A 81 -5.31 14.17 11.47
CA ILE A 81 -5.84 12.94 12.08
C ILE A 81 -5.15 11.71 11.49
N VAL A 82 -5.00 11.64 10.16
CA VAL A 82 -4.37 10.49 9.51
C VAL A 82 -2.90 10.35 9.93
N ILE A 83 -2.15 11.44 10.03
CA ILE A 83 -0.75 11.39 10.49
C ILE A 83 -0.67 10.84 11.91
N GLU A 84 -1.55 11.29 12.81
CA GLU A 84 -1.61 10.80 14.20
C GLU A 84 -1.93 9.29 14.24
N GLN A 85 -2.96 8.85 13.52
CA GLN A 85 -3.34 7.44 13.46
C GLN A 85 -2.27 6.55 12.80
N GLN A 86 -1.55 7.04 11.80
CA GLN A 86 -0.46 6.29 11.17
C GLN A 86 0.76 6.14 12.09
N LYS A 87 1.04 7.14 12.94
CA LYS A 87 2.09 7.01 13.96
C LYS A 87 1.73 5.90 14.94
N GLU A 88 0.51 5.91 15.45
CA GLU A 88 0.01 4.87 16.34
C GLU A 88 0.02 3.48 15.68
N PHE A 89 -0.43 3.37 14.43
CA PHE A 89 -0.31 2.14 13.64
C PHE A 89 1.13 1.60 13.64
N GLY A 90 2.11 2.48 13.39
CA GLY A 90 3.53 2.10 13.37
C GLY A 90 4.06 1.69 14.75
N GLU A 91 3.53 2.24 15.84
CA GLU A 91 3.84 1.83 17.20
C GLU A 91 3.25 0.46 17.53
N ILE A 92 1.97 0.23 17.23
CA ILE A 92 1.31 -1.08 17.42
C ILE A 92 2.06 -2.17 16.65
N PHE A 93 2.36 -1.92 15.37
CA PHE A 93 3.06 -2.88 14.55
C PHE A 93 4.45 -3.21 15.14
N ARG A 94 5.27 -2.21 15.45
CA ARG A 94 6.66 -2.42 15.90
C ARG A 94 6.75 -2.93 17.34
N ASN A 95 5.99 -2.35 18.26
CA ASN A 95 6.19 -2.56 19.69
C ASN A 95 5.32 -3.71 20.22
N ASP A 96 4.13 -3.92 19.65
CA ASP A 96 3.24 -5.00 20.09
C ASP A 96 3.32 -6.22 19.16
N ILE A 97 3.02 -6.06 17.87
CA ILE A 97 2.90 -7.18 16.93
C ILE A 97 4.24 -7.89 16.70
N LEU A 98 5.31 -7.16 16.34
CA LEU A 98 6.61 -7.81 16.11
C LEU A 98 7.14 -8.49 17.38
N THR A 99 7.03 -7.83 18.53
CA THR A 99 7.45 -8.41 19.82
C THR A 99 6.71 -9.70 20.14
N GLU A 100 5.40 -9.77 19.87
CA GLU A 100 4.60 -10.96 20.15
C GLU A 100 4.81 -12.08 19.12
N LEU A 101 5.07 -11.74 17.86
CA LEU A 101 5.53 -12.71 16.86
C LEU A 101 6.86 -13.36 17.31
N GLU A 102 7.81 -12.55 17.77
CA GLU A 102 9.12 -13.03 18.25
C GLU A 102 8.98 -13.97 19.45
N LYS A 103 8.09 -13.66 20.41
CA LYS A 103 7.76 -14.57 21.53
C LYS A 103 7.24 -15.94 21.07
N ASN A 104 6.53 -15.96 19.94
CA ASN A 104 6.04 -17.18 19.30
C ASN A 104 7.05 -17.78 18.30
N LYS A 105 8.31 -17.34 18.32
CA LYS A 105 9.41 -17.80 17.45
C LYS A 105 9.18 -17.50 15.97
N ILE A 106 8.41 -16.45 15.66
CA ILE A 106 8.16 -15.95 14.31
C ILE A 106 8.91 -14.63 14.17
N ILE A 107 9.93 -14.59 13.31
CA ILE A 107 10.84 -13.46 13.17
C ILE A 107 10.64 -12.83 11.79
N LEU A 108 10.24 -11.56 11.77
CA LEU A 108 10.17 -10.77 10.55
C LEU A 108 11.50 -10.05 10.31
N LEU A 109 12.29 -10.58 9.37
CA LEU A 109 13.54 -9.95 8.95
C LEU A 109 13.27 -8.74 8.05
N ASN A 110 14.20 -7.79 8.08
CA ASN A 110 14.24 -6.65 7.18
C ASN A 110 15.65 -6.43 6.62
N ASN A 111 15.79 -5.45 5.72
CA ASN A 111 17.07 -5.13 5.07
C ASN A 111 18.14 -4.54 6.00
N LYS A 112 17.81 -4.26 7.27
CA LYS A 112 18.73 -3.80 8.31
C LYS A 112 19.00 -4.85 9.39
N SER A 113 18.29 -5.98 9.35
CA SER A 113 18.53 -7.10 10.25
C SER A 113 19.92 -7.68 10.01
N ASP A 114 20.50 -8.27 11.05
CA ASP A 114 21.69 -9.11 10.89
C ASP A 114 21.28 -10.46 10.27
N ILE A 115 21.26 -10.51 8.94
CA ILE A 115 20.88 -11.70 8.20
C ILE A 115 22.10 -12.63 8.13
N ASN A 116 21.97 -13.82 8.72
CA ASN A 116 23.02 -14.83 8.67
C ASN A 116 23.28 -15.32 7.23
N ASP A 117 24.46 -15.91 7.00
CA ASP A 117 24.87 -16.34 5.66
C ASP A 117 23.99 -17.44 5.06
N PHE A 118 23.36 -18.27 5.90
CA PHE A 118 22.42 -19.29 5.46
C PHE A 118 21.18 -18.66 4.80
N HIS A 119 20.58 -17.66 5.42
CA HIS A 119 19.45 -16.91 4.85
C HIS A 119 19.87 -16.00 3.71
N LYS A 120 21.06 -15.37 3.75
CA LYS A 120 21.58 -14.56 2.62
C LYS A 120 21.69 -15.39 1.35
N LYS A 121 22.20 -16.62 1.41
CA LYS A 121 22.29 -17.54 0.26
C LYS A 121 20.90 -17.81 -0.34
N PHE A 122 19.92 -18.14 0.51
CA PHE A 122 18.55 -18.35 0.06
C PHE A 122 17.96 -17.10 -0.60
N ILE A 123 18.13 -15.92 0.03
CA ILE A 123 17.61 -14.64 -0.49
C ILE A 123 18.20 -14.33 -1.87
N ILE A 124 19.51 -14.49 -2.07
CA ILE A 124 20.17 -14.25 -3.37
C ILE A 124 19.65 -15.22 -4.43
N GLN A 125 19.50 -16.50 -4.10
CA GLN A 125 19.01 -17.52 -5.02
C GLN A 125 17.54 -17.26 -5.39
N PHE A 126 16.69 -17.04 -4.39
CA PHE A 126 15.27 -16.72 -4.59
C PHE A 126 15.12 -15.44 -5.41
N PHE A 127 15.90 -14.40 -5.12
CA PHE A 127 15.89 -13.17 -5.90
C PHE A 127 16.23 -13.44 -7.38
N SER A 128 17.29 -14.20 -7.63
CA SER A 128 17.80 -14.41 -8.99
C SER A 128 16.88 -15.31 -9.84
N LEU A 129 16.27 -16.33 -9.23
CA LEU A 129 15.44 -17.31 -9.92
C LEU A 129 13.96 -16.91 -10.00
N GLU A 130 13.41 -16.40 -8.90
CA GLU A 130 11.96 -16.18 -8.77
C GLU A 130 11.57 -14.70 -8.92
N VAL A 131 12.39 -13.77 -8.41
CA VAL A 131 12.01 -12.33 -8.36
C VAL A 131 12.46 -11.57 -9.60
N LEU A 132 13.73 -11.71 -9.97
CA LEU A 132 14.38 -10.97 -11.05
C LEU A 132 13.62 -11.03 -12.39
N PRO A 133 13.01 -12.17 -12.81
CA PRO A 133 12.21 -12.23 -14.04
C PRO A 133 11.01 -11.28 -14.07
N TYR A 134 10.46 -10.90 -12.91
CA TYR A 134 9.31 -10.00 -12.79
C TYR A 134 9.70 -8.54 -12.51
N ILE A 135 10.98 -8.26 -12.29
CA ILE A 135 11.44 -6.91 -11.96
C ILE A 135 11.49 -6.04 -13.22
N GLN A 136 10.74 -4.93 -13.17
CA GLN A 136 10.89 -3.84 -14.12
C GLN A 136 11.59 -2.67 -13.44
N ALA A 137 12.86 -2.45 -13.79
CA ALA A 137 13.63 -1.28 -13.37
C ALA A 137 13.61 -0.21 -14.46
N VAL A 138 13.20 1.00 -14.11
CA VAL A 138 13.08 2.14 -15.03
C VAL A 138 14.01 3.26 -14.57
N LEU A 139 14.92 3.70 -15.43
CA LEU A 139 15.71 4.90 -15.15
C LEU A 139 14.80 6.13 -15.21
N LEU A 140 14.81 6.94 -14.15
CA LEU A 140 14.08 8.19 -14.08
C LEU A 140 14.84 9.26 -14.87
N ASP A 141 14.15 9.88 -15.82
CA ASP A 141 14.66 11.02 -16.58
C ASP A 141 13.70 12.21 -16.44
N LYS A 142 14.26 13.37 -16.12
CA LYS A 142 13.52 14.62 -15.90
C LYS A 142 13.01 15.22 -17.22
N ASN A 143 13.67 14.91 -18.33
CA ASN A 143 13.42 15.55 -19.63
C ASN A 143 12.54 14.69 -20.55
N ASN A 144 12.19 13.48 -20.12
CA ASN A 144 11.45 12.51 -20.94
C ASN A 144 9.97 12.41 -20.53
N ILE A 145 9.22 11.61 -21.30
CA ILE A 145 7.78 11.33 -21.12
C ILE A 145 7.47 11.04 -19.65
N LEU A 146 6.35 11.59 -19.16
CA LEU A 146 5.86 11.41 -17.79
C LEU A 146 5.94 9.94 -17.38
N GLN A 147 6.71 9.66 -16.33
CA GLN A 147 6.86 8.30 -15.84
C GLN A 147 5.63 7.89 -15.05
N PHE A 148 4.97 6.84 -15.54
CA PHE A 148 3.70 6.40 -14.97
C PHE A 148 3.95 5.40 -13.83
N LEU A 149 3.62 5.83 -12.59
CA LEU A 149 3.45 4.91 -11.46
C LEU A 149 2.02 4.35 -11.48
N GLN A 150 1.94 3.02 -11.51
CA GLN A 150 0.69 2.26 -11.38
C GLN A 150 0.04 2.50 -10.00
N ASP A 151 -1.29 2.66 -10.00
CA ASP A 151 -2.09 2.76 -8.78
C ASP A 151 -1.93 1.52 -7.89
N LYS A 152 -1.96 1.71 -6.57
CA LYS A 152 -1.78 0.69 -5.51
C LYS A 152 -0.41 -0.01 -5.46
N SER A 153 0.40 0.06 -6.51
CA SER A 153 1.72 -0.57 -6.53
C SER A 153 2.75 0.19 -5.69
N ILE A 154 3.67 -0.56 -5.10
CA ILE A 154 4.79 -0.04 -4.32
C ILE A 154 6.01 0.01 -5.24
N TYR A 155 6.80 1.07 -5.10
CA TYR A 155 8.04 1.23 -5.83
C TYR A 155 9.19 1.48 -4.87
N ILE A 156 10.37 0.98 -5.23
CA ILE A 156 11.63 1.38 -4.62
C ILE A 156 12.28 2.36 -5.59
N VAL A 157 12.54 3.58 -5.12
CA VAL A 157 13.35 4.56 -5.86
C VAL A 157 14.78 4.49 -5.38
N VAL A 158 15.72 4.49 -6.32
CA VAL A 158 17.14 4.29 -6.05
C VAL A 158 17.93 5.44 -6.67
N LYS A 159 18.86 5.99 -5.90
CA LYS A 159 19.85 6.97 -6.37
C LYS A 159 21.17 6.26 -6.63
N LEU A 160 21.69 6.43 -7.84
CA LEU A 160 22.77 5.66 -8.41
C LEU A 160 23.84 6.61 -8.98
N PHE A 161 25.11 6.19 -8.95
CA PHE A 161 26.14 6.78 -9.81
C PHE A 161 26.80 5.72 -10.67
N LYS A 162 27.11 6.08 -11.91
CA LYS A 162 27.79 5.15 -12.83
C LYS A 162 29.19 4.84 -12.30
N LYS A 163 29.55 3.56 -12.22
CA LYS A 163 30.91 3.15 -11.86
C LYS A 163 31.90 3.71 -12.89
N LEU A 164 32.97 4.34 -12.42
CA LEU A 164 34.02 4.87 -13.28
C LEU A 164 34.87 3.72 -13.82
N LYS A 165 35.20 3.74 -15.11
CA LYS A 165 36.28 2.90 -15.65
C LYS A 165 37.63 3.46 -15.16
N LYS A 166 38.62 2.58 -14.94
CA LYS A 166 39.94 2.90 -14.34
C LYS A 166 40.65 4.15 -14.92
N ASN A 167 40.32 4.58 -16.16
CA ASN A 167 40.97 5.70 -16.85
C ASN A 167 40.07 6.93 -17.09
N GLN A 168 38.92 7.08 -16.42
CA GLN A 168 38.04 8.25 -16.61
C GLN A 168 38.04 9.20 -15.40
N LYS A 169 38.70 10.36 -15.53
CA LYS A 169 38.43 11.55 -14.71
C LYS A 169 37.20 12.27 -15.29
N LYS A 170 35.99 11.84 -14.92
CA LYS A 170 34.76 12.61 -15.21
C LYS A 170 33.77 12.57 -14.05
N ILE A 171 33.00 13.65 -13.97
CA ILE A 171 31.96 13.95 -12.99
C ILE A 171 31.06 12.72 -12.78
N LYS A 172 30.84 12.34 -11.51
CA LYS A 172 29.88 11.30 -11.13
C LYS A 172 28.47 11.77 -11.49
N LYS A 173 27.99 11.44 -12.70
CA LYS A 173 26.61 11.70 -13.09
C LYS A 173 25.68 10.87 -12.19
N ILE A 174 24.75 11.55 -11.53
CA ILE A 174 23.71 10.94 -10.70
C ILE A 174 22.60 10.46 -11.62
N PHE A 175 22.11 9.25 -11.35
CA PHE A 175 20.95 8.65 -11.98
C PHE A 175 19.95 8.30 -10.89
N TYR A 176 18.68 8.32 -11.24
CA TYR A 176 17.62 7.78 -10.40
C TYR A 176 16.97 6.62 -11.15
N ALA A 177 16.49 5.62 -10.42
CA ALA A 177 15.72 4.52 -10.97
C ALA A 177 14.49 4.28 -10.10
N SER A 178 13.41 3.79 -10.67
CA SER A 178 12.31 3.17 -9.93
C SER A 178 12.24 1.68 -10.24
N ILE A 179 11.89 0.90 -9.23
CA ILE A 179 11.66 -0.53 -9.32
C ILE A 179 10.25 -0.78 -8.79
N LYS A 180 9.36 -1.32 -9.62
CA LYS A 180 8.06 -1.79 -9.13
C LYS A 180 8.25 -3.07 -8.33
N ILE A 181 7.67 -3.15 -7.14
CA ILE A 181 7.61 -4.40 -6.36
C ILE A 181 6.56 -5.31 -7.01
N PRO A 182 6.90 -6.53 -7.45
CA PRO A 182 6.01 -7.41 -8.20
C PRO A 182 5.08 -8.22 -7.28
N SER A 183 4.46 -7.56 -6.29
CA SER A 183 3.54 -8.21 -5.34
C SER A 183 2.26 -8.75 -5.99
N ASP A 184 1.98 -8.35 -7.23
CA ASP A 184 0.89 -8.87 -8.06
C ASP A 184 1.16 -10.31 -8.55
N ASN A 185 2.44 -10.72 -8.60
CA ASN A 185 2.89 -12.01 -9.12
C ASN A 185 3.55 -12.88 -8.06
N ILE A 186 4.19 -12.26 -7.07
CA ILE A 186 4.96 -12.94 -6.03
C ILE A 186 4.37 -12.54 -4.67
N PRO A 187 4.13 -13.50 -3.75
CA PRO A 187 3.70 -13.19 -2.40
C PRO A 187 4.62 -12.15 -1.76
N ARG A 188 4.03 -11.13 -1.13
CA ARG A 188 4.83 -10.06 -0.52
C ARG A 188 5.60 -10.54 0.71
N PHE A 189 5.11 -11.56 1.40
CA PHE A 189 5.76 -12.17 2.56
C PHE A 189 6.37 -13.51 2.16
N ILE A 190 7.70 -13.58 2.17
CA ILE A 190 8.44 -14.79 1.80
C ILE A 190 8.88 -15.51 3.06
N LYS A 191 8.50 -16.79 3.17
CA LYS A 191 9.01 -17.68 4.22
C LYS A 191 10.44 -18.07 3.88
N LEU A 192 11.36 -17.87 4.82
CA LEU A 192 12.74 -18.33 4.71
C LEU A 192 12.90 -19.70 5.35
N PRO A 193 13.94 -20.48 4.98
CA PRO A 193 14.21 -21.77 5.59
C PRO A 193 14.34 -21.67 7.12
N LYS A 194 13.69 -22.60 7.82
CA LYS A 194 13.67 -22.66 9.29
C LYS A 194 15.09 -22.85 9.83
N LYS A 195 15.42 -22.16 10.94
CA LYS A 195 16.69 -22.33 11.65
C LYS A 195 16.45 -22.17 13.15
N ASP A 196 17.12 -22.97 13.97
CA ASP A 196 17.08 -22.87 15.45
C ASP A 196 15.66 -22.85 16.03
N ASN A 197 14.76 -23.64 15.41
CA ASN A 197 13.33 -23.71 15.72
C ASN A 197 12.52 -22.41 15.48
N ASN A 198 13.12 -21.36 14.92
CA ASN A 198 12.46 -20.11 14.55
C ASN A 198 11.95 -20.15 13.11
N PHE A 199 10.77 -19.57 12.91
CA PHE A 199 10.21 -19.28 11.60
C PHE A 199 10.63 -17.89 11.17
N TYR A 200 11.13 -17.77 9.95
CA TYR A 200 11.61 -16.49 9.42
C TYR A 200 10.75 -16.07 8.24
N ILE A 201 10.33 -14.82 8.25
CA ILE A 201 9.57 -14.18 7.17
C ILE A 201 10.35 -12.93 6.76
N ILE A 202 10.36 -12.59 5.49
CA ILE A 202 10.94 -11.33 4.99
C ILE A 202 10.00 -10.70 3.96
N PHE A 203 9.96 -9.37 3.92
CA PHE A 203 9.26 -8.64 2.86
C PHE A 203 9.98 -8.84 1.52
N LEU A 204 9.21 -9.02 0.45
CA LEU A 204 9.70 -8.98 -0.93
C LEU A 204 10.43 -7.65 -1.22
N ASP A 205 9.94 -6.55 -0.64
CA ASP A 205 10.56 -5.23 -0.63
C ASP A 205 12.05 -5.32 -0.21
N ASP A 206 12.34 -6.06 0.86
CA ASP A 206 13.69 -6.16 1.42
C ASP A 206 14.58 -7.13 0.67
N ILE A 207 14.02 -8.22 0.12
CA ILE A 207 14.74 -9.09 -0.82
C ILE A 207 15.26 -8.25 -2.00
N ILE A 208 14.41 -7.40 -2.59
CA ILE A 208 14.84 -6.53 -3.69
C ILE A 208 15.90 -5.53 -3.23
N LYS A 209 15.72 -4.88 -2.06
CA LYS A 209 16.68 -3.92 -1.50
C LYS A 209 18.05 -4.53 -1.26
N LEU A 210 18.12 -5.75 -0.72
CA LEU A 210 19.36 -6.48 -0.46
C LEU A 210 20.10 -6.87 -1.76
N ASN A 211 19.37 -7.02 -2.86
CA ASN A 211 19.89 -7.47 -4.15
C ASN A 211 19.98 -6.36 -5.22
N LEU A 212 19.85 -5.09 -4.84
CA LEU A 212 19.96 -3.96 -5.80
C LEU A 212 21.28 -3.95 -6.58
N ASN A 213 22.38 -4.47 -6.01
CA ASN A 213 23.67 -4.59 -6.70
C ASN A 213 23.61 -5.52 -7.92
N ILE A 214 22.75 -6.54 -7.88
CA ILE A 214 22.51 -7.46 -8.99
C ILE A 214 21.70 -6.77 -10.09
N LEU A 215 20.73 -5.92 -9.70
CA LEU A 215 19.92 -5.13 -10.64
C LEU A 215 20.71 -4.03 -11.35
N PHE A 216 21.69 -3.43 -10.66
CA PHE A 216 22.47 -2.32 -11.20
C PHE A 216 23.98 -2.58 -11.16
N PRO A 217 24.51 -3.60 -11.85
CA PRO A 217 25.91 -4.02 -11.73
C PRO A 217 26.90 -2.92 -12.16
N GLY A 218 26.53 -2.07 -13.12
CA GLY A 218 27.32 -0.94 -13.60
C GLY A 218 27.25 0.33 -12.76
N PHE A 219 26.51 0.30 -11.64
CA PHE A 219 26.30 1.45 -10.77
C PHE A 219 26.70 1.14 -9.34
N ASN A 220 27.00 2.19 -8.59
CA ASN A 220 27.06 2.13 -7.14
C ASN A 220 25.77 2.75 -6.59
N ILE A 221 25.15 2.04 -5.66
CA ILE A 221 23.92 2.46 -5.00
C ILE A 221 24.29 3.38 -3.85
N LEU A 222 23.69 4.57 -3.80
CA LEU A 222 23.88 5.51 -2.70
C LEU A 222 22.77 5.36 -1.68
N GLU A 223 21.53 5.49 -2.15
CA GLU A 223 20.35 5.58 -1.29
C GLU A 223 19.17 4.96 -2.02
N PHE A 224 18.23 4.40 -1.26
CA PHE A 224 16.97 3.91 -1.78
C PHE A 224 15.85 4.11 -0.77
N TYR A 225 14.64 4.33 -1.27
CA TYR A 225 13.47 4.63 -0.44
C TYR A 225 12.22 4.01 -1.08
N SER A 226 11.26 3.60 -0.23
CA SER A 226 9.97 3.11 -0.69
C SER A 226 9.03 4.28 -0.98
N ILE A 227 8.29 4.21 -2.09
CA ILE A 227 7.22 5.15 -2.44
C ILE A 227 5.96 4.40 -2.89
N LYS A 228 4.81 5.05 -2.76
CA LYS A 228 3.53 4.58 -3.30
C LYS A 228 2.71 5.76 -3.78
N LEU A 229 2.22 5.69 -5.02
CA LEU A 229 1.29 6.67 -5.56
C LEU A 229 -0.12 6.08 -5.59
N SER A 230 -1.08 6.83 -5.05
CA SER A 230 -2.51 6.52 -5.17
C SER A 230 -3.16 7.51 -6.12
N ARG A 231 -3.91 7.01 -7.08
CA ARG A 231 -4.63 7.81 -8.09
C ARG A 231 -6.13 7.68 -7.89
N ASP A 232 -6.85 8.70 -8.34
CA ASP A 232 -8.32 8.67 -8.35
C ASP A 232 -8.87 7.46 -9.12
N ALA A 233 -9.97 6.88 -8.63
CA ALA A 233 -10.72 5.81 -9.31
C ALA A 233 -11.49 6.34 -10.53
N ASP A 234 -11.93 7.59 -10.44
CA ASP A 234 -13.05 8.11 -11.24
C ASP A 234 -12.66 9.31 -12.11
N PHE A 235 -11.41 9.39 -12.58
CA PHE A 235 -11.06 10.42 -13.55
C PHE A 235 -11.59 10.06 -14.95
N SER A 236 -12.90 10.21 -15.15
CA SER A 236 -13.47 10.53 -16.45
C SER A 236 -13.33 12.04 -16.64
N LEU A 237 -12.43 12.47 -17.52
CA LEU A 237 -12.49 13.81 -18.09
C LEU A 237 -13.78 13.92 -18.91
N GLU A 238 -14.87 14.28 -18.25
CA GLU A 238 -16.01 14.87 -18.93
C GLU A 238 -15.65 16.33 -19.20
N GLU A 239 -14.97 16.59 -20.31
CA GLU A 239 -15.10 17.86 -21.03
C GLU A 239 -14.54 17.73 -22.46
N GLU A 240 -15.32 18.27 -23.40
CA GLU A 240 -15.18 18.33 -24.88
C GLU A 240 -15.57 17.09 -25.71
N TYR A 241 -16.87 16.82 -25.75
CA TYR A 241 -17.48 15.82 -26.64
C TYR A 241 -17.93 16.40 -28.00
N LYS A 242 -17.01 16.54 -28.97
CA LYS A 242 -17.33 16.53 -30.42
C LYS A 242 -16.25 15.75 -31.19
N GLY A 243 -16.65 14.78 -32.04
CA GLY A 243 -15.73 13.96 -32.85
C GLY A 243 -16.06 12.45 -32.99
N ASN A 244 -15.27 11.72 -33.80
CA ASN A 244 -15.53 10.35 -34.25
C ASN A 244 -15.39 9.27 -33.14
N LEU A 245 -16.37 8.38 -33.00
CA LEU A 245 -16.56 7.47 -31.85
C LEU A 245 -15.42 6.44 -31.65
N LEU A 246 -14.82 5.96 -32.73
CA LEU A 246 -13.80 4.90 -32.68
C LEU A 246 -12.43 5.41 -32.16
N GLU A 247 -12.02 6.61 -32.58
CA GLU A 247 -10.84 7.27 -31.99
C GLU A 247 -11.08 7.66 -30.54
N LYS A 248 -12.31 8.02 -30.19
CA LYS A 248 -12.72 8.37 -28.82
C LYS A 248 -12.62 7.18 -27.89
N ILE A 249 -13.03 5.98 -28.30
CA ILE A 249 -12.89 4.76 -27.49
C ILE A 249 -11.40 4.46 -27.25
N LYS A 250 -10.55 4.56 -28.28
CA LYS A 250 -9.10 4.36 -28.13
C LYS A 250 -8.45 5.42 -27.21
N LYS A 251 -8.80 6.70 -27.36
CA LYS A 251 -8.30 7.80 -26.52
C LYS A 251 -8.85 7.74 -25.08
N ALA A 252 -10.10 7.33 -24.87
CA ALA A 252 -10.71 7.15 -23.56
C ALA A 252 -10.13 5.94 -22.81
N VAL A 253 -9.80 4.84 -23.50
CA VAL A 253 -9.09 3.68 -22.92
C VAL A 253 -7.64 4.05 -22.57
N ALA A 254 -6.97 4.87 -23.38
CA ALA A 254 -5.64 5.39 -23.07
C ALA A 254 -5.64 6.42 -21.91
N LYS A 255 -6.65 7.29 -21.83
CA LYS A 255 -6.83 8.29 -20.75
C LYS A 255 -7.40 7.71 -19.46
N ARG A 256 -8.15 6.60 -19.52
CA ARG A 256 -8.68 5.85 -18.35
C ARG A 256 -7.60 5.43 -17.36
N LYS A 257 -6.33 5.38 -17.78
CA LYS A 257 -5.21 5.00 -16.93
C LYS A 257 -4.56 6.15 -16.17
N VAL A 258 -4.94 7.42 -16.38
CA VAL A 258 -4.24 8.56 -15.75
C VAL A 258 -5.19 9.37 -14.86
N GLY A 259 -5.65 8.75 -13.76
CA GLY A 259 -6.23 9.50 -12.65
C GLY A 259 -5.20 10.49 -12.08
N LEU A 260 -5.69 11.65 -11.63
CA LEU A 260 -4.84 12.64 -10.96
C LEU A 260 -4.21 12.01 -9.70
N PRO A 261 -2.95 12.38 -9.36
CA PRO A 261 -2.33 11.92 -8.14
C PRO A 261 -3.13 12.43 -6.93
N CYS A 262 -3.62 11.52 -6.11
CA CYS A 262 -4.39 11.85 -4.92
C CYS A 262 -3.50 11.88 -3.68
N ARG A 263 -2.57 10.93 -3.60
CA ARG A 263 -1.63 10.76 -2.48
C ARG A 263 -0.31 10.20 -2.99
N PHE A 264 0.79 10.82 -2.60
CA PHE A 264 2.14 10.30 -2.77
C PHE A 264 2.74 10.02 -1.40
N LEU A 265 2.79 8.74 -1.06
CA LEU A 265 3.36 8.24 0.18
C LEU A 265 4.85 7.97 -0.04
N TYR A 266 5.70 8.50 0.83
CA TYR A 266 7.15 8.33 0.75
C TYR A 266 7.73 8.01 2.14
N ASP A 267 8.87 7.31 2.15
CA ASP A 267 9.62 7.01 3.38
C ASP A 267 10.07 8.31 4.06
N GLU A 268 9.73 8.48 5.35
CA GLU A 268 10.09 9.63 6.19
C GLU A 268 11.60 9.94 6.20
N LYS A 269 12.45 8.94 5.94
CA LYS A 269 13.92 9.09 5.91
C LYS A 269 14.42 9.64 4.59
N MET A 270 13.56 9.84 3.59
CA MET A 270 13.93 10.38 2.29
C MET A 270 14.36 11.85 2.42
N PRO A 271 15.58 12.21 1.99
CA PRO A 271 16.03 13.60 2.02
C PRO A 271 15.19 14.51 1.13
N GLU A 272 15.00 15.75 1.55
CA GLU A 272 14.18 16.74 0.83
C GLU A 272 14.65 16.97 -0.63
N PHE A 273 15.97 16.95 -0.87
CA PHE A 273 16.50 17.07 -2.23
C PHE A 273 16.07 15.90 -3.12
N PHE A 274 15.99 14.67 -2.58
CA PHE A 274 15.55 13.49 -3.32
C PHE A 274 14.06 13.62 -3.64
N LEU A 275 13.26 14.03 -2.66
CA LEU A 275 11.83 14.25 -2.83
C LEU A 275 11.53 15.32 -3.89
N LYS A 276 12.29 16.42 -3.92
CA LYS A 276 12.19 17.46 -4.96
C LYS A 276 12.38 16.88 -6.36
N GLU A 277 13.34 15.97 -6.53
CA GLU A 277 13.56 15.30 -7.81
C GLU A 277 12.39 14.42 -8.23
N LEU A 278 11.83 13.64 -7.29
CA LEU A 278 10.66 12.81 -7.58
C LEU A 278 9.41 13.63 -7.88
N LYS A 279 9.22 14.77 -7.22
CA LYS A 279 8.11 15.70 -7.52
C LYS A 279 8.17 16.18 -8.96
N LEU A 280 9.35 16.51 -9.48
CA LEU A 280 9.54 16.92 -10.87
C LEU A 280 9.25 15.76 -11.84
N VAL A 281 9.81 14.58 -11.57
CA VAL A 281 9.67 13.39 -12.44
C VAL A 281 8.21 12.92 -12.51
N PHE A 282 7.52 12.86 -11.38
CA PHE A 282 6.15 12.33 -11.29
C PHE A 282 5.05 13.40 -11.31
N ARG A 283 5.42 14.68 -11.39
CA ARG A 283 4.52 15.86 -11.38
C ARG A 283 3.56 15.87 -10.18
N ILE A 284 4.15 15.82 -8.99
CA ILE A 284 3.44 15.72 -7.71
C ILE A 284 3.50 17.05 -6.97
N SER A 285 2.37 17.49 -6.43
CA SER A 285 2.26 18.73 -5.67
C SER A 285 2.46 18.51 -4.17
N ASP A 286 2.81 19.56 -3.42
CA ASP A 286 3.01 19.46 -1.96
C ASP A 286 1.75 19.05 -1.20
N THR A 287 0.58 19.30 -1.76
CA THR A 287 -0.70 18.90 -1.16
C THR A 287 -0.93 17.39 -1.25
N ASP A 288 -0.20 16.69 -2.12
CA ASP A 288 -0.32 15.25 -2.33
C ASP A 288 0.62 14.45 -1.41
N LEU A 289 1.60 15.13 -0.82
CA LEU A 289 2.67 14.51 -0.05
C LEU A 289 2.20 14.05 1.32
N ILE A 290 2.48 12.78 1.63
CA ILE A 290 2.26 12.16 2.93
C ILE A 290 3.52 11.38 3.30
N GLU A 291 4.04 11.68 4.49
CA GLU A 291 5.14 10.92 5.09
C GLU A 291 4.60 9.58 5.59
N GLY A 292 5.34 8.51 5.34
CA GLY A 292 5.04 7.18 5.83
C GLY A 292 6.32 6.46 6.28
N GLY A 293 6.13 5.30 6.89
CA GLY A 293 7.24 4.43 7.28
C GLY A 293 7.96 3.79 6.07
N THR A 294 8.90 2.91 6.37
CA THR A 294 9.70 2.21 5.35
C THR A 294 8.90 1.23 4.48
N TYR A 295 7.78 0.72 4.99
CA TYR A 295 6.87 -0.18 4.26
C TYR A 295 5.55 0.53 4.01
N HIS A 296 5.07 0.40 2.78
CA HIS A 296 3.76 0.93 2.35
C HIS A 296 2.80 -0.23 2.10
N ASN A 297 1.52 0.04 1.85
CA ASN A 297 0.51 -0.98 1.50
C ASN A 297 0.34 -2.09 2.56
N PHE A 298 0.07 -1.71 3.81
CA PHE A 298 -0.14 -2.69 4.89
C PHE A 298 -1.41 -3.54 4.73
N SER A 299 -2.27 -3.28 3.74
CA SER A 299 -3.33 -4.20 3.34
C SER A 299 -2.82 -5.58 2.97
N ASP A 300 -1.55 -5.70 2.53
CA ASP A 300 -0.98 -7.02 2.23
C ASP A 300 -0.88 -7.91 3.47
N LEU A 301 -0.94 -7.35 4.70
CA LEU A 301 -0.96 -8.13 5.95
C LEU A 301 -2.10 -9.15 6.02
N PHE A 302 -3.16 -9.03 5.22
CA PHE A 302 -4.16 -10.11 5.07
C PHE A 302 -3.54 -11.45 4.66
N TYR A 303 -2.43 -11.40 3.93
CA TYR A 303 -1.68 -12.55 3.45
C TYR A 303 -0.44 -12.84 4.30
N PHE A 304 -0.31 -12.22 5.48
CA PHE A 304 0.80 -12.49 6.38
C PHE A 304 0.73 -13.95 6.86
N PRO A 305 1.76 -14.77 6.63
CA PRO A 305 1.63 -16.20 6.81
C PRO A 305 1.67 -16.60 8.29
N ASN A 306 0.79 -17.54 8.68
CA ASN A 306 0.87 -18.21 9.97
C ASN A 306 1.54 -19.59 9.85
N PRO A 307 2.80 -19.76 10.30
CA PRO A 307 3.46 -21.06 10.31
C PRO A 307 2.94 -22.00 11.42
N LEU A 308 2.15 -21.50 12.36
CA LEU A 308 1.61 -22.25 13.51
C LEU A 308 0.09 -22.50 13.42
N SER A 309 -0.54 -22.19 12.28
CA SER A 309 -1.99 -22.35 12.08
C SER A 309 -2.46 -23.77 12.45
N PRO A 310 -3.62 -23.92 13.14
CA PRO A 310 -4.59 -22.89 13.51
C PRO A 310 -4.29 -22.17 14.83
N LYS A 311 -3.13 -22.41 15.48
CA LYS A 311 -2.76 -21.66 16.68
C LYS A 311 -2.57 -20.19 16.33
N LEU A 312 -2.85 -19.30 17.29
CA LEU A 312 -2.70 -17.84 17.15
C LEU A 312 -3.71 -17.18 16.21
N GLU A 313 -4.76 -17.91 15.80
CA GLU A 313 -5.92 -17.44 15.04
C GLU A 313 -7.20 -17.66 15.84
N LEU A 314 -8.28 -16.94 15.50
CA LEU A 314 -9.60 -17.28 16.04
C LEU A 314 -10.08 -18.60 15.45
N GLU A 315 -10.85 -19.34 16.24
CA GLU A 315 -11.52 -20.54 15.75
C GLU A 315 -12.50 -20.15 14.64
N ASN A 316 -12.39 -20.84 13.49
CA ASN A 316 -13.28 -20.59 12.38
C ASN A 316 -14.66 -21.18 12.70
N LEU A 317 -15.62 -20.30 13.04
CA LEU A 317 -16.98 -20.69 13.37
C LEU A 317 -17.65 -21.29 12.13
N LYS A 318 -18.00 -22.57 12.20
CA LYS A 318 -18.69 -23.26 11.11
C LYS A 318 -20.06 -22.64 10.89
N GLN A 319 -20.36 -22.29 9.64
CA GLN A 319 -21.68 -21.80 9.27
C GLN A 319 -22.75 -22.85 9.64
N ILE A 320 -23.73 -22.43 10.42
CA ILE A 320 -24.81 -23.30 10.88
C ILE A 320 -25.79 -23.54 9.72
N ARG A 321 -26.16 -24.80 9.51
CA ARG A 321 -27.22 -25.17 8.57
C ARG A 321 -28.58 -24.83 9.14
N HIS A 322 -29.50 -24.39 8.28
CA HIS A 322 -30.86 -24.12 8.71
C HIS A 322 -31.68 -25.42 8.67
N TYR A 323 -31.66 -26.19 9.76
CA TYR A 323 -32.26 -27.54 9.81
C TYR A 323 -33.73 -27.60 9.33
N GLU A 324 -34.54 -26.57 9.57
CA GLU A 324 -35.91 -26.53 9.05
C GLU A 324 -35.98 -26.41 7.52
N LEU A 325 -35.03 -25.72 6.87
CA LEU A 325 -34.98 -25.64 5.41
C LEU A 325 -34.59 -26.99 4.80
N ASP A 326 -33.69 -27.71 5.48
CA ASP A 326 -33.21 -29.03 5.05
C ASP A 326 -34.32 -30.10 5.05
N LYS A 327 -35.43 -29.89 5.79
CA LYS A 327 -36.61 -30.78 5.79
C LYS A 327 -37.44 -30.71 4.50
N PHE A 328 -37.28 -29.65 3.70
CA PHE A 328 -38.06 -29.48 2.47
C PHE A 328 -37.26 -29.97 1.26
N SER A 329 -37.95 -30.63 0.33
CA SER A 329 -37.35 -31.07 -0.94
C SER A 329 -36.92 -29.90 -1.85
N SER A 330 -37.30 -28.66 -1.52
CA SER A 330 -36.98 -27.44 -2.26
C SER A 330 -37.16 -26.23 -1.36
N ILE A 331 -36.26 -25.25 -1.49
CA ILE A 331 -36.32 -23.99 -0.73
C ILE A 331 -37.62 -23.20 -0.99
N PHE A 332 -38.20 -23.31 -2.20
CA PHE A 332 -39.47 -22.65 -2.54
C PHE A 332 -40.64 -23.23 -1.75
N LYS A 333 -40.63 -24.54 -1.48
CA LYS A 333 -41.65 -25.17 -0.64
C LYS A 333 -41.52 -24.72 0.82
N ALA A 334 -40.29 -24.54 1.28
CA ALA A 334 -40.03 -24.02 2.62
C ALA A 334 -40.60 -22.61 2.77
N ILE A 335 -40.18 -21.68 1.89
CA ILE A 335 -40.57 -20.24 1.94
C ILE A 335 -42.07 -20.04 1.76
N LYS A 336 -42.75 -20.90 0.98
CA LYS A 336 -44.22 -20.84 0.86
C LYS A 336 -44.94 -21.14 2.18
N LYS A 337 -44.31 -21.89 3.09
CA LYS A 337 -44.90 -22.29 4.38
C LYS A 337 -44.63 -21.28 5.48
N ASN A 338 -43.41 -20.76 5.57
CA ASN A 338 -42.97 -19.82 6.61
C ASN A 338 -41.98 -18.80 6.04
N GLU A 339 -41.81 -17.67 6.73
CA GLU A 339 -40.70 -16.76 6.50
C GLU A 339 -39.43 -17.25 7.21
N TYR A 340 -38.27 -17.11 6.58
CA TYR A 340 -36.98 -17.52 7.14
C TYR A 340 -36.00 -16.36 7.10
N PHE A 341 -35.37 -16.09 8.25
CA PHE A 341 -34.27 -15.14 8.35
C PHE A 341 -32.96 -15.90 8.46
N LYS A 342 -32.03 -15.63 7.53
CA LYS A 342 -30.67 -16.16 7.60
C LYS A 342 -29.72 -15.03 7.97
N ASN A 343 -29.16 -15.10 9.17
CA ASN A 343 -28.06 -14.21 9.55
C ASN A 343 -26.75 -14.83 9.07
N ASN A 344 -26.04 -14.13 8.18
CA ASN A 344 -24.72 -14.57 7.74
C ASN A 344 -23.68 -13.88 8.61
N SER A 345 -22.79 -14.66 9.23
CA SER A 345 -21.51 -14.14 9.71
C SER A 345 -20.75 -13.60 8.49
N ILE A 346 -20.36 -12.32 8.53
CA ILE A 346 -19.56 -11.65 7.50
C ILE A 346 -18.11 -12.08 7.64
#